data_AF-A0A5Z0FAQ1-F1
#
_entry.id   AF-A0A5Z0FAQ1-F1
#
_cell.length_a   1.000
_cell.length_b   1.000
_cell.length_c   1.000
_cell.angle_alpha   90.00
_cell.angle_beta   90.00
_cell.angle_gamma   90.00
#
_symmetry.space_group_name_H-M   'P 1'
#
loop_
_entity.id
_entity.type
_entity.pdbx_description
1 polymer ?
#
loop_
_entity_poly.entity_id
_entity_poly.type
_entity_poly.pdbx_seq_one_letter_code
_entity_poly.pdbx_strand_id
1 'polypeptide(L)'
;QVIGDSFGNVIHVGERDCSMQRRHQKLIEESPAILLDEKTRTRLHETAIKAAKAIGYEGAGTFEFLVDKNLDFYFIEMNTRLQVEHCVSEMVSEIDIIEQMIKVAEGYALPSQESIKLNGHSIECRITA
;
A
#
# COMPACT_ATOMS: atom_id res chain seq x y z
N GLN A 1 -0.69 0.36 0.00
CA GLN A 1 0.46 1.16 0.49
C GLN A 1 0.16 2.63 0.31
N VAL A 2 0.43 3.48 1.30
CA VAL A 2 0.40 4.95 1.13
C VAL A 2 1.71 5.58 1.60
N ILE A 3 2.03 6.76 1.07
CA ILE A 3 3.09 7.64 1.55
C ILE A 3 2.52 9.05 1.62
N GLY A 4 2.69 9.73 2.75
CA GLY A 4 2.30 11.13 2.93
C GLY A 4 3.51 12.01 3.25
N ASP A 5 3.44 13.30 2.92
CA ASP A 5 4.48 14.29 3.22
C ASP A 5 3.99 15.43 4.13
N SER A 6 4.93 16.26 4.59
CA SER A 6 4.68 17.41 5.45
C SER A 6 3.92 18.56 4.77
N PHE A 7 3.70 18.48 3.45
CA PHE A 7 2.91 19.45 2.68
C PHE A 7 1.44 19.03 2.52
N GLY A 8 1.05 17.88 3.07
CA GLY A 8 -0.31 17.33 2.98
C GLY A 8 -0.58 16.57 1.68
N ASN A 9 0.46 16.28 0.89
CA ASN A 9 0.32 15.38 -0.25
C ASN A 9 0.31 13.93 0.26
N VAL A 10 -0.47 13.09 -0.40
CA VAL A 10 -0.50 11.65 -0.14
C VAL A 10 -0.67 10.92 -1.47
N ILE A 11 0.16 9.90 -1.67
CA ILE A 11 0.09 8.97 -2.80
C ILE A 11 -0.17 7.54 -2.31
N HIS A 12 -0.67 6.69 -3.20
CA HIS A 12 -0.70 5.24 -3.04
C HIS A 12 0.32 4.57 -3.96
N VAL A 13 0.89 3.46 -3.48
CA VAL A 13 1.83 2.60 -4.25
C VAL A 13 1.18 1.22 -4.44
N GLY A 14 -0.03 1.25 -5.00
CA GLY A 14 -0.88 0.07 -5.16
C GLY A 14 -1.39 -0.57 -3.86
N GLU A 15 -2.12 -1.65 -4.03
CA GLU A 15 -2.59 -2.57 -2.98
C GLU A 15 -1.78 -3.86 -2.96
N ARG A 16 -1.97 -4.65 -1.90
CA ARG A 16 -1.39 -5.99 -1.77
C ARG A 16 -2.46 -6.95 -1.31
N ASP A 17 -2.44 -8.18 -1.81
CA ASP A 17 -3.19 -9.29 -1.22
C ASP A 17 -2.29 -10.03 -0.23
N CYS A 18 -2.76 -10.19 1.01
CA CYS A 18 -2.08 -10.92 2.08
C CYS A 18 -2.98 -12.00 2.69
N SER A 19 -3.99 -12.46 1.93
CA SER A 19 -4.98 -13.44 2.38
C SER A 19 -4.36 -14.82 2.68
N MET A 20 -3.22 -15.13 2.05
CA MET A 20 -2.46 -16.36 2.30
C MET A 20 -1.67 -16.29 3.61
N GLN A 21 -2.38 -16.57 4.71
CA GLN A 21 -1.86 -16.54 6.07
C GLN A 21 -2.11 -17.84 6.83
N ARG A 22 -1.27 -18.14 7.83
CA ARG A 22 -1.46 -19.25 8.77
C ARG A 22 -1.43 -18.72 10.20
N ARG A 23 -2.48 -18.96 10.98
CA ARG A 23 -2.60 -18.48 12.37
C ARG A 23 -2.31 -16.97 12.52
N HIS A 24 -2.86 -16.16 11.61
CA HIS A 24 -2.67 -14.70 11.55
C HIS A 24 -1.25 -14.24 11.20
N GLN A 25 -0.39 -15.15 10.72
CA GLN A 25 0.92 -14.82 10.17
C GLN A 25 0.86 -14.87 8.65
N LYS A 26 1.17 -13.75 8.00
CA LYS A 26 1.28 -13.66 6.54
C LYS A 26 2.43 -14.57 6.05
N LEU A 27 2.17 -15.36 5.02
CA LEU A 27 3.13 -16.32 4.45
C LEU A 27 3.51 -15.99 3.01
N ILE A 28 2.50 -15.60 2.22
CA ILE A 28 2.63 -15.19 0.84
C ILE A 28 1.86 -13.89 0.66
N GLU A 29 2.48 -12.95 -0.02
CA GLU A 29 1.93 -11.64 -0.33
C GLU A 29 2.12 -11.37 -1.82
N GLU A 30 1.15 -10.71 -2.44
CA GLU A 30 1.22 -10.39 -3.86
C GLU A 30 0.67 -9.00 -4.17
N SER A 31 1.10 -8.45 -5.31
CA SER A 31 0.67 -7.17 -5.83
C SER A 31 0.66 -7.21 -7.36
N PRO A 32 -0.39 -6.70 -8.03
CA PRO A 32 -1.66 -6.23 -7.46
C PRO A 32 -2.53 -7.39 -6.92
N ALA A 33 -3.60 -7.06 -6.20
CA ALA A 33 -4.57 -8.07 -5.77
C ALA A 33 -5.43 -8.52 -6.96
N ILE A 34 -5.26 -9.78 -7.39
CA ILE A 34 -5.90 -10.33 -8.61
C ILE A 34 -7.43 -10.35 -8.50
N LEU A 35 -7.97 -10.52 -7.30
CA LEU A 35 -9.41 -10.63 -7.06
C LEU A 35 -10.16 -9.29 -7.18
N LEU A 36 -9.46 -8.15 -7.17
CA LEU A 36 -10.08 -6.84 -7.26
C LEU A 36 -10.30 -6.43 -8.72
N ASP A 37 -11.53 -6.01 -9.02
CA ASP A 37 -11.80 -5.26 -10.25
C ASP A 37 -11.30 -3.81 -10.14
N GLU A 38 -11.12 -3.14 -11.28
CA GLU A 38 -10.57 -1.77 -11.32
C GLU A 38 -11.42 -0.77 -10.54
N LYS A 39 -12.74 -0.97 -10.52
CA LYS A 39 -13.67 -0.10 -9.80
C LYS A 39 -13.44 -0.18 -8.29
N THR A 40 -13.33 -1.39 -7.76
CA THR A 40 -13.10 -1.65 -6.34
C THR A 40 -11.69 -1.22 -5.95
N ARG A 41 -10.69 -1.51 -6.78
CA ARG A 41 -9.30 -1.08 -6.59
C ARG A 41 -9.19 0.44 -6.47
N THR A 42 -9.78 1.17 -7.43
CA THR A 42 -9.80 2.64 -7.41
C THR A 42 -10.45 3.18 -6.13
N ARG A 43 -11.63 2.64 -5.77
CA ARG A 43 -12.35 3.04 -4.55
C ARG A 43 -11.52 2.76 -3.28
N LEU A 44 -10.79 1.66 -3.22
CA LEU A 44 -9.92 1.29 -2.12
C LEU A 44 -8.74 2.26 -1.99
N HIS A 45 -8.05 2.56 -3.09
CA HIS A 45 -6.93 3.51 -3.12
C HIS A 45 -7.36 4.93 -2.72
N GLU A 46 -8.45 5.43 -3.29
CA GLU A 46 -9.01 6.74 -2.95
C GLU A 46 -9.40 6.84 -1.48
N THR A 47 -9.99 5.77 -0.92
CA THR A 47 -10.36 5.71 0.49
C THR A 47 -9.13 5.81 1.39
N ALA A 48 -8.08 5.06 1.08
CA ALA A 48 -6.82 5.09 1.83
C ALA A 48 -6.15 6.47 1.77
N ILE A 49 -6.10 7.10 0.58
CA ILE A 49 -5.56 8.47 0.41
C ILE A 49 -6.37 9.47 1.23
N LYS A 50 -7.71 9.42 1.15
CA LYS A 50 -8.59 10.34 1.88
C LYS A 50 -8.41 10.21 3.38
N ALA A 51 -8.31 8.98 3.89
CA ALA A 51 -8.09 8.73 5.31
C ALA A 51 -6.72 9.25 5.79
N ALA A 52 -5.66 8.98 5.04
CA ALA A 52 -4.31 9.47 5.33
C ALA A 52 -4.23 11.00 5.34
N LYS A 53 -4.86 11.68 4.36
CA LYS A 53 -4.95 13.15 4.34
C LYS A 53 -5.72 13.69 5.54
N ALA A 54 -6.83 13.05 5.93
CA ALA A 54 -7.66 13.50 7.05
C ALA A 54 -6.93 13.49 8.40
N ILE A 55 -5.93 12.61 8.56
CA ILE A 55 -5.11 12.52 9.78
C ILE A 55 -3.77 13.25 9.66
N GLY A 56 -3.50 13.92 8.53
CA GLY A 56 -2.21 14.57 8.27
C GLY A 56 -1.03 13.59 8.31
N TYR A 57 -1.20 12.40 7.73
CA TYR A 57 -0.20 11.34 7.81
C TYR A 57 1.09 11.72 7.08
N GLU A 58 2.23 11.48 7.72
CA GLU A 58 3.57 11.70 7.16
C GLU A 58 4.38 10.39 7.22
N GLY A 59 5.13 10.10 6.16
CA GLY A 59 5.90 8.86 5.99
C GLY A 59 5.11 7.75 5.28
N ALA A 60 5.64 6.52 5.30
CA ALA A 60 5.01 5.36 4.67
C ALA A 60 4.11 4.62 5.65
N GLY A 61 2.94 4.16 5.19
CA GLY A 61 1.99 3.41 6.01
C GLY A 61 1.10 2.49 5.18
N THR A 62 0.40 1.58 5.86
CA THR A 62 -0.55 0.68 5.19
C THR A 62 -1.89 0.68 5.90
N PHE A 63 -2.94 0.97 5.13
CA PHE A 63 -4.33 0.73 5.53
C PHE A 63 -4.70 -0.71 5.17
N GLU A 64 -5.17 -1.47 6.14
CA GLU A 64 -5.62 -2.85 5.95
C GLU A 64 -7.13 -2.92 5.86
N PHE A 65 -7.61 -3.72 4.90
CA PHE A 65 -9.02 -3.91 4.61
C PHE A 65 -9.35 -5.40 4.53
N LEU A 66 -10.55 -5.79 4.96
CA LEU A 66 -11.15 -7.07 4.58
C LEU A 66 -12.02 -6.86 3.34
N VAL A 67 -11.96 -7.78 2.39
CA VAL A 67 -12.82 -7.77 1.20
C VAL A 67 -13.70 -9.01 1.25
N ASP A 68 -15.01 -8.84 1.07
CA ASP A 68 -15.95 -9.96 1.02
C ASP A 68 -16.17 -10.48 -0.41
N LYS A 69 -16.98 -11.54 -0.54
CA LYS A 69 -17.31 -12.19 -1.81
C LYS A 69 -18.04 -11.29 -2.82
N ASN A 70 -18.60 -10.17 -2.39
CA ASN A 70 -19.29 -9.20 -3.24
C ASN A 70 -18.37 -8.03 -3.63
N LEU A 71 -17.08 -8.09 -3.29
CA LEU A 71 -16.10 -7.01 -3.46
C LEU A 71 -16.41 -5.75 -2.63
N ASP A 72 -17.20 -5.89 -1.56
CA ASP A 72 -17.31 -4.85 -0.54
C ASP A 72 -16.12 -4.96 0.42
N PHE A 73 -15.50 -3.82 0.72
CA PHE A 73 -14.34 -3.75 1.59
C PHE A 73 -14.61 -2.97 2.87
N TYR A 74 -13.94 -3.38 3.95
CA TYR A 74 -14.12 -2.84 5.29
C TYR A 74 -12.76 -2.55 5.92
N PHE A 75 -12.58 -1.34 6.43
CA PHE A 75 -11.35 -0.94 7.10
C PHE A 75 -11.18 -1.69 8.42
N ILE A 76 -9.97 -2.19 8.68
CA ILE A 76 -9.62 -2.87 9.94
C ILE A 76 -8.76 -1.95 10.79
N GLU A 77 -7.59 -1.60 10.26
CA GLU A 77 -6.57 -0.84 10.97
C GLU A 77 -5.61 -0.17 9.98
N MET A 78 -4.80 0.74 10.52
CA MET A 78 -3.66 1.31 9.82
C MET A 78 -2.38 0.94 10.56
N ASN A 79 -1.42 0.40 9.83
CA ASN A 79 -0.06 0.22 10.29
C ASN A 79 0.76 1.47 9.92
N THR A 80 1.14 2.26 10.92
CA THR A 80 1.88 3.54 10.75
C THR A 80 3.39 3.33 10.65
N ARG A 81 3.80 2.35 9.86
CA ARG A 81 5.20 1.97 9.63
C ARG A 81 5.33 1.24 8.30
N LEU A 82 6.57 1.06 7.84
CA LEU A 82 6.87 0.15 6.75
C LEU A 82 6.43 -1.28 7.13
N GLN A 83 5.80 -1.98 6.19
CA GLN A 83 5.44 -3.38 6.33
C GLN A 83 6.49 -4.27 5.67
N VAL A 84 6.58 -5.51 6.13
CA VAL A 84 7.58 -6.48 5.64
C VAL A 84 7.41 -6.67 4.13
N GLU A 85 6.17 -6.89 3.71
CA GLU A 85 5.74 -7.13 2.34
C GLU A 85 5.73 -5.88 1.44
N HIS A 86 6.41 -4.80 1.79
CA HIS A 86 6.51 -3.62 0.92
C HIS A 86 7.19 -3.94 -0.42
N CYS A 87 8.09 -4.93 -0.46
CA CYS A 87 8.83 -5.32 -1.66
C CYS A 87 7.91 -5.65 -2.83
N VAL A 88 6.75 -6.27 -2.62
CA VAL A 88 5.83 -6.55 -3.75
C VAL A 88 5.25 -5.28 -4.36
N SER A 89 5.07 -4.22 -3.56
CA SER A 89 4.66 -2.90 -4.05
C SER A 89 5.79 -2.21 -4.81
N GLU A 90 7.03 -2.30 -4.33
CA GLU A 90 8.20 -1.73 -5.01
C GLU A 90 8.41 -2.38 -6.38
N MET A 91 8.35 -3.72 -6.44
CA MET A 91 8.59 -4.46 -7.68
C MET A 91 7.59 -4.14 -8.80
N VAL A 92 6.34 -3.80 -8.48
CA VAL A 92 5.35 -3.42 -9.51
C VAL A 92 5.37 -1.92 -9.82
N SER A 93 5.85 -1.07 -8.91
CA SER A 93 5.81 0.39 -9.07
C SER A 93 7.12 1.03 -9.48
N GLU A 94 8.24 0.30 -9.30
CA GLU A 94 9.62 0.80 -9.41
C GLU A 94 9.93 1.95 -8.43
N ILE A 95 9.11 2.13 -7.38
CA ILE A 95 9.34 3.10 -6.32
C ILE A 95 10.04 2.42 -5.15
N ASP A 96 11.23 2.90 -4.81
CA ASP A 96 11.89 2.59 -3.54
C ASP A 96 11.19 3.36 -2.41
N ILE A 97 10.42 2.65 -1.59
CA ILE A 97 9.62 3.24 -0.51
C ILE A 97 10.53 3.74 0.60
N ILE A 98 11.67 3.09 0.87
CA ILE A 98 12.62 3.52 1.89
C ILE A 98 13.26 4.85 1.47
N GLU A 99 13.64 4.99 0.20
CA GLU A 99 14.14 6.25 -0.36
C GLU A 99 13.10 7.36 -0.23
N GLN A 100 11.82 7.09 -0.55
CA GLN A 100 10.75 8.07 -0.37
C GLN A 100 10.54 8.45 1.10
N MET A 101 10.62 7.49 2.03
CA MET A 101 10.53 7.78 3.47
C MET A 101 11.63 8.75 3.92
N ILE A 102 12.87 8.54 3.46
CA ILE A 102 14.00 9.43 3.78
C ILE A 102 13.76 10.81 3.18
N LYS A 103 13.40 10.89 1.89
CA LYS A 103 13.08 12.16 1.21
C LYS A 103 11.99 12.95 1.92
N VAL A 104 10.89 12.29 2.31
CA VAL A 104 9.81 12.92 3.06
C VAL A 104 10.31 13.45 4.41
N ALA A 105 11.08 12.66 5.15
CA ALA A 105 11.64 13.07 6.44
C ALA A 105 12.63 14.26 6.32
N GLU A 106 13.27 14.41 5.15
CA GLU A 106 14.11 15.57 4.81
C GLU A 106 13.30 16.79 4.31
N GLY A 107 11.97 16.67 4.21
CA GLY A 107 11.08 17.76 3.79
C GLY A 107 10.94 17.89 2.27
N TYR A 108 11.24 16.85 1.49
CA TYR A 108 10.92 16.82 0.06
C TYR A 108 9.46 16.47 -0.18
N ALA A 109 8.86 17.11 -1.19
CA ALA A 109 7.50 16.80 -1.61
C ALA A 109 7.44 15.49 -2.41
N LEU A 110 6.32 14.79 -2.26
CA LEU A 110 6.05 13.57 -3.01
C LEU A 110 5.82 13.84 -4.51
N PRO A 111 6.13 12.86 -5.39
CA PRO A 111 5.73 12.93 -6.78
C PRO A 111 4.20 12.89 -6.93
N SER A 112 3.70 13.25 -8.11
CA SER A 112 2.27 13.18 -8.38
C SER A 112 1.82 11.72 -8.56
N GLN A 113 0.56 11.41 -8.19
CA GLN A 113 0.02 10.05 -8.29
C GLN A 113 0.09 9.49 -9.72
N GLU A 114 -0.08 10.36 -10.73
CA GLU A 114 -0.11 10.01 -12.15
C GLU A 114 1.27 9.61 -12.71
N SER A 115 2.35 9.98 -12.03
CA SER A 115 3.70 9.55 -12.38
C SER A 115 3.99 8.09 -12.00
N ILE A 116 3.18 7.52 -11.10
CA ILE A 116 3.34 6.17 -10.59
C ILE A 116 2.63 5.20 -11.53
N LYS A 117 3.38 4.27 -12.11
CA LYS A 117 2.85 3.22 -12.99
C LYS A 117 3.02 1.87 -12.31
N LEU A 118 1.93 1.13 -12.19
CA LEU A 118 1.95 -0.23 -11.68
C LEU A 118 2.01 -1.20 -12.87
N ASN A 119 3.08 -1.98 -12.97
CA ASN A 119 3.36 -2.89 -14.08
C ASN A 119 3.57 -4.31 -13.58
N GLY A 120 2.98 -5.28 -14.28
CA GLY A 120 3.18 -6.69 -14.02
C GLY A 120 2.56 -7.16 -12.70
N HIS A 121 3.18 -8.18 -12.11
CA HIS A 121 2.74 -8.81 -10.88
C HIS A 121 3.96 -9.29 -10.08
N SER A 122 3.93 -9.13 -8.76
CA SER A 122 4.99 -9.53 -7.85
C SER A 122 4.44 -10.41 -6.74
N ILE A 123 5.22 -11.40 -6.33
CA ILE A 123 4.90 -12.33 -5.25
C ILE A 123 6.10 -12.40 -4.30
N GLU A 124 5.86 -12.26 -3.01
CA GLU A 124 6.82 -12.48 -1.94
C GLU A 124 6.46 -13.75 -1.16
N CYS A 125 7.48 -14.55 -0.84
CA CYS A 125 7.35 -15.76 -0.03
C CYS A 125 8.28 -15.67 1.16
N ARG A 126 7.77 -15.93 2.38
CA ARG A 126 8.58 -15.92 3.60
C ARG A 126 9.17 -17.31 3.89
N ILE A 127 10.49 -17.43 3.86
CA ILE A 127 11.20 -18.65 4.29
C ILE A 127 11.42 -18.56 5.81
N THR A 128 10.78 -19.47 6.56
CA THR A 128 10.87 -19.53 8.03
C THR A 128 11.69 -20.74 8.48
N ALA A 129 12.33 -20.64 9.65
CA ALA A 129 13.10 -21.72 10.29
C ALA A 129 12.23 -22.81 10.93
#